data_AF-A0AAN0JZM1-F1
#
_entry.id   AF-A0AAN0JZM1-F1
#
_cell.length_a   1.000
_cell.length_b   1.000
_cell.length_c   1.000
_cell.angle_alpha   90.00
_cell.angle_beta   90.00
_cell.angle_gamma   90.00
#
_symmetry.space_group_name_H-M   'P 1'
#
loop_
_entity.id
_entity.type
_entity.pdbx_description
1 polymer ?
#
loop_
_entity_poly.entity_id
_entity_poly.type
_entity_poly.pdbx_seq_one_letter_code
_entity_poly.pdbx_strand_id
1 'polypeptide(L)'
;DYLPVDQEELRDYVHARLKVLNEEELDVLLVPFYEVLDHVLCIDRIFKLQQVLSGAGGKTTLSRSVAWINGLSVFQIKVHNKYTPDDFDDDLHTVPRQSGCHDEKIIFIMDESNVLDLGFLERMNTLLANGEVPGLFEANEFTTLMTQCKEGSQKEGLMLDSSEDTHQIMRNLHVVFTTNPSSEGLKDKAATSPALFNSCVLNWFGDWSTDALYQVGYEFTNKVDLDKLDYIPPD
;
A
#
# COMPACT_ATOMS: atom_id res chain seq x y z
N ASP A 1 10.70 15.90 14.16
CA ASP A 1 9.43 16.63 14.44
C ASP A 1 8.62 16.80 13.16
N TYR A 2 7.29 16.68 13.26
CA TYR A 2 6.38 16.90 12.14
C TYR A 2 6.09 18.40 12.02
N LEU A 3 6.55 19.03 10.93
CA LEU A 3 6.50 20.48 10.71
C LEU A 3 5.84 20.80 9.36
N PRO A 4 5.21 21.98 9.22
CA PRO A 4 4.73 22.44 7.92
C PRO A 4 5.90 22.66 6.95
N VAL A 5 5.69 22.35 5.69
CA VAL A 5 6.68 22.48 4.61
C VAL A 5 6.10 23.30 3.45
N ASP A 6 6.97 23.94 2.69
CA ASP A 6 6.57 24.64 1.47
C ASP A 6 6.19 23.65 0.37
N GLN A 7 5.21 24.00 -0.46
CA GLN A 7 4.71 23.12 -1.51
C GLN A 7 5.73 22.89 -2.63
N GLU A 8 6.51 23.91 -3.01
CA GLU A 8 7.52 23.75 -4.07
C GLU A 8 8.68 22.87 -3.57
N GLU A 9 9.13 23.09 -2.33
CA GLU A 9 10.19 22.28 -1.73
C GLU A 9 9.78 20.81 -1.60
N LEU A 10 8.54 20.55 -1.18
CA LEU A 10 7.98 19.20 -1.13
C LEU A 10 7.87 18.58 -2.52
N ARG A 11 7.43 19.36 -3.52
CA ARG A 11 7.30 18.91 -4.91
C ARG A 11 8.65 18.46 -5.45
N ASP A 12 9.68 19.27 -5.27
CA ASP A 12 11.04 18.97 -5.75
C ASP A 12 11.62 17.75 -5.05
N TYR A 13 11.40 17.62 -3.73
CA TYR A 13 11.78 16.44 -2.97
C TYR A 13 11.12 15.16 -3.50
N VAL A 14 9.79 15.17 -3.66
CA VAL A 14 9.04 14.02 -4.16
C VAL A 14 9.45 13.71 -5.61
N HIS A 15 9.65 14.72 -6.46
CA HIS A 15 10.10 14.54 -7.83
C HIS A 15 11.47 13.84 -7.89
N ALA A 16 12.43 14.29 -7.08
CA ALA A 16 13.75 13.66 -7.01
C ALA A 16 13.67 12.20 -6.57
N ARG A 17 12.83 11.90 -5.56
CA ARG A 17 12.62 10.52 -5.08
C ARG A 17 11.94 9.63 -6.11
N LEU A 18 10.90 10.13 -6.78
CA LEU A 18 10.21 9.40 -7.84
C LEU A 18 11.13 9.08 -9.01
N LYS A 19 12.06 9.99 -9.34
CA LYS A 19 13.05 9.72 -10.39
C LYS A 19 13.96 8.54 -10.04
N VAL A 20 14.47 8.48 -8.81
CA VAL A 20 15.28 7.34 -8.35
C VAL A 20 14.47 6.05 -8.34
N LEU A 21 13.25 6.09 -7.80
CA LEU A 21 12.34 4.95 -7.82
C LEU A 21 12.08 4.44 -9.24
N ASN A 22 11.95 5.34 -10.22
CA ASN A 22 11.71 4.94 -11.59
C ASN A 22 12.94 4.24 -12.22
N GLU A 23 14.14 4.66 -11.83
CA GLU A 23 15.38 4.02 -12.26
C GLU A 23 15.61 2.65 -11.59
N GLU A 24 15.14 2.47 -10.35
CA GLU A 24 15.37 1.26 -9.54
C GLU A 24 14.27 0.20 -9.67
N GLU A 25 12.99 0.57 -9.62
CA GLU A 25 11.87 -0.38 -9.50
C GLU A 25 10.77 -0.23 -10.55
N LEU A 26 10.48 0.98 -11.04
CA LEU A 26 9.27 1.26 -11.81
C LEU A 26 9.58 1.96 -13.13
N ASP A 27 9.39 1.27 -14.26
CA ASP A 27 9.44 1.91 -15.59
C ASP A 27 8.13 2.70 -15.89
N VAL A 28 7.71 3.56 -14.95
CA VAL A 28 6.47 4.35 -15.02
C VAL A 28 6.79 5.81 -14.73
N LEU A 29 6.58 6.68 -15.72
CA LEU A 29 6.77 8.11 -15.53
C LEU A 29 5.62 8.71 -14.69
N LEU A 30 5.87 8.90 -13.40
CA LEU A 30 4.99 9.65 -12.51
C LEU A 30 5.31 11.14 -12.55
N VAL A 31 4.29 11.96 -12.80
CA VAL A 31 4.38 13.42 -12.76
C VAL A 31 3.83 13.91 -11.41
N PRO A 32 4.64 14.51 -10.53
CA PRO A 32 4.14 15.07 -9.27
C PRO A 32 3.45 16.41 -9.53
N PHE A 33 2.13 16.42 -9.36
CA PHE A 33 1.29 17.61 -9.31
C PHE A 33 0.75 17.81 -7.89
N TYR A 34 0.26 19.02 -7.57
CA TYR A 34 -0.04 19.38 -6.18
C TYR A 34 -1.01 18.44 -5.45
N GLU A 35 -2.09 17.99 -6.11
CA GLU A 35 -3.04 17.05 -5.50
C GLU A 35 -2.38 15.69 -5.17
N VAL A 36 -1.41 15.24 -5.97
CA VAL A 36 -0.65 14.01 -5.68
C VAL A 36 0.22 14.18 -4.44
N LEU A 37 0.78 15.37 -4.19
CA LEU A 37 1.61 15.62 -3.00
C LEU A 37 0.77 15.48 -1.73
N ASP A 38 -0.46 15.98 -1.73
CA ASP A 38 -1.38 15.82 -0.60
C ASP A 38 -1.71 14.34 -0.34
N HIS A 39 -1.93 13.56 -1.40
CA HIS A 39 -2.13 12.12 -1.28
C HIS A 39 -0.88 11.38 -0.79
N VAL A 40 0.32 11.78 -1.23
CA VAL A 40 1.60 11.23 -0.75
C VAL A 40 1.75 11.46 0.75
N LEU A 41 1.51 12.69 1.23
CA LEU A 41 1.56 13.01 2.65
C LEU A 41 0.51 12.25 3.46
N CYS A 42 -0.69 12.09 2.91
CA CYS A 42 -1.75 11.30 3.54
C CYS A 42 -1.33 9.83 3.70
N ILE A 43 -0.80 9.21 2.64
CA ILE A 43 -0.31 7.83 2.67
C ILE A 43 0.87 7.68 3.65
N ASP A 44 1.84 8.60 3.61
CA ASP A 44 3.00 8.61 4.51
C ASP A 44 2.57 8.66 5.98
N ARG A 45 1.59 9.50 6.29
CA ARG A 45 1.01 9.60 7.63
C ARG A 45 0.32 8.30 8.05
N ILE A 46 -0.39 7.62 7.15
CA ILE A 46 -1.09 6.36 7.44
C ILE A 46 -0.08 5.25 7.73
N PHE A 47 0.99 5.13 6.94
CA PHE A 47 2.06 4.16 7.18
C PHE A 47 2.77 4.41 8.52
N LYS A 48 2.89 5.67 8.96
CA LYS A 48 3.42 5.99 10.29
C LYS A 48 2.47 5.65 11.44
N LEU A 49 1.16 5.51 11.19
CA LEU A 49 0.13 5.35 12.22
C LEU A 49 -0.34 3.89 12.44
N GLN A 50 0.27 2.87 11.80
CA GLN A 50 -0.15 1.46 11.92
C GLN A 50 -1.63 1.24 11.53
N GLN A 51 -2.14 2.02 10.57
CA GLN A 51 -3.51 1.90 10.09
C GLN A 51 -3.54 1.34 8.67
N VAL A 52 -4.64 0.65 8.36
CA VAL A 52 -4.91 0.09 7.03
C VAL A 52 -5.37 1.22 6.12
N LEU A 53 -4.98 1.22 4.86
CA LEU A 53 -5.43 2.21 3.87
C LEU A 53 -6.46 1.59 2.94
N SER A 54 -7.56 2.29 2.66
CA SER A 54 -8.51 1.92 1.61
C SER A 54 -8.68 3.11 0.66
N GLY A 55 -8.63 2.91 -0.66
CA GLY A 55 -8.84 4.04 -1.57
C GLY A 55 -9.04 3.68 -3.05
N ALA A 56 -9.69 4.59 -3.80
CA ALA A 56 -10.16 4.37 -5.18
C ALA A 56 -9.33 4.99 -6.37
N GLY A 57 -8.55 4.24 -7.18
CA GLY A 57 -7.81 4.67 -8.42
C GLY A 57 -6.40 5.32 -8.30
N GLY A 58 -5.42 4.93 -9.15
CA GLY A 58 -4.04 5.50 -9.21
C GLY A 58 -3.09 5.18 -8.03
N LYS A 59 -3.61 4.41 -7.06
CA LYS A 59 -3.04 4.24 -5.72
C LYS A 59 -1.99 3.19 -5.56
N THR A 60 -1.99 2.14 -6.37
CA THR A 60 -1.03 1.04 -6.20
C THR A 60 0.39 1.55 -6.43
N THR A 61 0.59 2.32 -7.50
CA THR A 61 1.89 2.94 -7.81
C THR A 61 2.27 3.97 -6.76
N LEU A 62 1.37 4.88 -6.38
CA LEU A 62 1.65 5.89 -5.36
C LEU A 62 1.93 5.29 -3.97
N SER A 63 1.16 4.29 -3.54
CA SER A 63 1.38 3.59 -2.27
C SER A 63 2.71 2.85 -2.29
N ARG A 64 3.07 2.23 -3.42
CA ARG A 64 4.41 1.64 -3.62
C ARG A 64 5.52 2.69 -3.58
N SER A 65 5.31 3.84 -4.21
CA SER A 65 6.29 4.93 -4.16
C SER A 65 6.51 5.43 -2.74
N VAL A 66 5.44 5.63 -1.97
CA VAL A 66 5.55 6.07 -0.56
C VAL A 66 6.12 4.96 0.32
N ALA A 67 5.84 3.69 0.03
CA ALA A 67 6.45 2.54 0.68
C ALA A 67 7.97 2.55 0.50
N TRP A 68 8.43 2.68 -0.75
CA TRP A 68 9.84 2.75 -1.09
C TRP A 68 10.54 3.95 -0.46
N ILE A 69 9.91 5.13 -0.45
CA ILE A 69 10.46 6.33 0.23
C ILE A 69 10.66 6.08 1.73
N ASN A 70 9.78 5.32 2.35
CA ASN A 70 9.86 4.96 3.78
C ASN A 70 10.68 3.69 4.05
N GLY A 71 11.23 3.03 3.03
CA GLY A 71 11.98 1.78 3.17
C GLY A 71 11.11 0.60 3.63
N LEU A 72 9.84 0.58 3.22
CA LEU A 72 8.87 -0.46 3.53
C LEU A 72 8.79 -1.43 2.36
N SER A 73 8.77 -2.73 2.64
CA SER A 73 8.72 -3.77 1.62
C SER A 73 7.30 -3.95 1.10
N VAL A 74 7.14 -4.01 -0.21
CA VAL A 74 5.81 -4.12 -0.83
C VAL A 74 5.53 -5.57 -1.22
N PHE A 75 4.46 -6.12 -0.67
CA PHE A 75 3.92 -7.42 -1.05
C PHE A 75 2.63 -7.21 -1.85
N GLN A 76 2.59 -7.65 -3.10
CA GLN A 76 1.38 -7.61 -3.93
C GLN A 76 1.09 -9.00 -4.46
N ILE A 77 -0.13 -9.48 -4.22
CA ILE A 77 -0.59 -10.77 -4.75
C ILE A 77 -0.74 -10.71 -6.27
N LYS A 78 -0.29 -11.78 -6.95
CA LYS A 78 -0.33 -11.90 -8.41
C LYS A 78 -1.40 -12.91 -8.81
N VAL A 79 -2.64 -12.45 -8.78
CA VAL A 79 -3.78 -13.30 -9.13
C VAL A 79 -3.77 -13.63 -10.63
N HIS A 80 -3.97 -14.91 -10.94
CA HIS A 80 -4.11 -15.44 -12.29
C HIS A 80 -5.37 -16.29 -12.43
N ASN A 81 -5.79 -16.66 -13.65
CA ASN A 81 -7.04 -17.38 -13.90
C ASN A 81 -7.21 -18.72 -13.16
N LYS A 82 -6.12 -19.33 -12.68
CA LYS A 82 -6.11 -20.58 -11.91
C LYS A 82 -5.84 -20.38 -10.42
N TYR A 83 -5.91 -19.14 -9.93
CA TYR A 83 -5.54 -18.81 -8.56
C TYR A 83 -6.64 -19.30 -7.64
N THR A 84 -6.24 -20.12 -6.68
CA THR A 84 -7.12 -20.79 -5.73
C THR A 84 -7.01 -20.15 -4.35
N PRO A 85 -7.96 -20.39 -3.44
CA PRO A 85 -7.82 -20.00 -2.04
C PRO A 85 -6.57 -20.59 -1.38
N ASP A 86 -6.12 -21.76 -1.81
CA ASP A 86 -4.90 -22.39 -1.27
C ASP A 86 -3.64 -21.59 -1.68
N ASP A 87 -3.58 -21.08 -2.92
CA ASP A 87 -2.50 -20.18 -3.36
C ASP A 87 -2.48 -18.87 -2.53
N PHE A 88 -3.64 -18.40 -2.10
CA PHE A 88 -3.73 -17.23 -1.21
C PHE A 88 -3.23 -17.53 0.20
N ASP A 89 -3.54 -18.72 0.72
CA ASP A 89 -3.00 -19.17 2.00
C ASP A 89 -1.46 -19.27 1.92
N ASP A 90 -0.91 -19.82 0.84
CA ASP A 90 0.54 -19.86 0.60
C ASP A 90 1.17 -18.44 0.55
N ASP A 91 0.53 -17.49 -0.13
CA ASP A 91 0.97 -16.09 -0.13
C ASP A 91 0.93 -15.51 1.30
N LEU A 92 -0.14 -15.77 2.05
CA LEU A 92 -0.30 -15.33 3.44
C LEU A 92 0.70 -15.99 4.40
N HIS A 93 1.19 -17.20 4.14
CA HIS A 93 2.22 -17.84 4.98
C HIS A 93 3.53 -17.05 4.98
N THR A 94 3.83 -16.32 3.89
CA THR A 94 5.08 -15.58 3.76
C THR A 94 5.10 -14.30 4.60
N VAL A 95 3.95 -13.66 4.76
CA VAL A 95 3.82 -12.31 5.34
C VAL A 95 4.13 -12.29 6.85
N PRO A 96 3.56 -13.16 7.71
CA PRO A 96 3.91 -13.24 9.13
C PRO A 96 5.37 -13.60 9.37
N ARG A 97 5.98 -14.43 8.51
CA ARG A 97 7.39 -14.81 8.63
C ARG A 97 8.34 -13.66 8.35
N GLN A 98 8.02 -12.83 7.36
CA GLN A 98 8.81 -11.64 7.06
C GLN A 98 8.59 -10.55 8.14
N SER A 99 7.34 -10.25 8.46
CA SER A 99 6.99 -9.17 9.41
C SER A 99 7.33 -9.47 10.86
N GLY A 100 7.17 -10.73 11.29
CA GLY A 100 7.42 -11.18 12.66
C GLY A 100 8.88 -11.58 12.91
N CYS A 101 9.48 -12.40 12.03
CA CYS A 101 10.82 -12.95 12.30
C CYS A 101 11.96 -11.99 11.95
N HIS A 102 11.76 -11.14 10.93
CA HIS A 102 12.82 -10.25 10.40
C HIS A 102 12.63 -8.79 10.80
N ASP A 103 11.59 -8.47 11.57
CA ASP A 103 11.13 -7.11 11.88
C ASP A 103 10.97 -6.23 10.61
N GLU A 104 10.62 -6.86 9.50
CA GLU A 104 10.46 -6.16 8.22
C GLU A 104 9.08 -5.53 8.14
N LYS A 105 9.00 -4.22 7.92
CA LYS A 105 7.72 -3.56 7.72
C LYS A 105 7.22 -3.81 6.30
N ILE A 106 6.05 -4.40 6.20
CA ILE A 106 5.46 -4.87 4.94
C ILE A 106 4.20 -4.09 4.64
N ILE A 107 4.07 -3.64 3.40
CA ILE A 107 2.86 -3.10 2.82
C ILE A 107 2.27 -4.14 1.90
N PHE A 108 1.20 -4.77 2.37
CA PHE A 108 0.39 -5.69 1.60
C PHE A 108 -0.60 -4.90 0.73
N ILE A 109 -0.37 -4.85 -0.58
CA ILE A 109 -1.27 -4.20 -1.53
C ILE A 109 -2.21 -5.23 -2.15
N MET A 110 -3.52 -5.01 -2.01
CA MET A 110 -4.57 -5.84 -2.58
C MET A 110 -5.51 -5.00 -3.44
N ASP A 111 -5.48 -5.23 -4.75
CA ASP A 111 -6.46 -4.66 -5.67
C ASP A 111 -7.81 -5.38 -5.54
N GLU A 112 -8.90 -4.64 -5.69
CA GLU A 112 -10.26 -5.21 -5.65
C GLU A 112 -10.47 -6.35 -6.65
N SER A 113 -9.83 -6.24 -7.82
CA SER A 113 -9.82 -7.28 -8.86
C SER A 113 -9.18 -8.59 -8.41
N ASN A 114 -8.31 -8.53 -7.41
CA ASN A 114 -7.61 -9.70 -6.88
C ASN A 114 -8.44 -10.41 -5.81
N VAL A 115 -9.52 -9.78 -5.31
CA VAL A 115 -10.42 -10.37 -4.31
C VAL A 115 -11.44 -11.26 -5.03
N LEU A 116 -11.07 -12.52 -5.21
CA LEU A 116 -11.90 -13.54 -5.89
C LEU A 116 -13.08 -14.02 -5.04
N ASP A 117 -12.90 -14.10 -3.72
CA ASP A 117 -13.91 -14.57 -2.78
C ASP A 117 -13.90 -13.75 -1.48
N LEU A 118 -15.04 -13.75 -0.77
CA LEU A 118 -15.20 -13.09 0.53
C LEU A 118 -14.27 -13.70 1.60
N GLY A 119 -13.94 -14.99 1.49
CA GLY A 119 -13.01 -15.65 2.40
C GLY A 119 -11.63 -14.98 2.44
N PHE A 120 -11.21 -14.29 1.37
CA PHE A 120 -9.93 -13.57 1.35
C PHE A 120 -9.96 -12.38 2.32
N LEU A 121 -11.07 -11.63 2.34
CA LEU A 121 -11.23 -10.47 3.23
C LEU A 121 -11.36 -10.90 4.70
N GLU A 122 -12.03 -12.03 4.96
CA GLU A 122 -12.15 -12.60 6.30
C GLU A 122 -10.79 -13.02 6.87
N ARG A 123 -9.96 -13.68 6.05
CA ARG A 123 -8.58 -14.03 6.42
C ARG A 123 -7.73 -12.79 6.69
N MET A 124 -7.81 -11.78 5.83
CA MET A 124 -7.10 -10.49 6.05
C MET A 124 -7.55 -9.78 7.33
N ASN A 125 -8.85 -9.74 7.60
CA ASN A 125 -9.37 -9.14 8.81
C ASN A 125 -8.91 -9.89 10.06
N THR A 126 -8.84 -11.22 9.99
CA THR A 126 -8.36 -12.04 11.11
C THR A 126 -6.86 -11.85 11.34
N LEU A 127 -6.07 -11.79 10.25
CA LEU A 127 -4.64 -11.48 10.32
C LEU A 127 -4.38 -10.10 10.93
N LEU A 128 -5.14 -9.09 10.53
CA LEU A 128 -5.02 -7.73 11.07
C LEU A 128 -5.48 -7.60 12.52
N ALA A 129 -6.48 -8.38 12.94
CA ALA A 129 -7.03 -8.32 14.29
C ALA A 129 -6.21 -9.13 15.30
N ASN A 130 -5.72 -10.30 14.90
CA ASN A 130 -5.09 -11.27 15.81
C ASN A 130 -3.59 -11.48 15.53
N GLY A 131 -3.07 -11.01 14.40
CA GLY A 131 -1.72 -11.33 13.94
C GLY A 131 -1.56 -12.76 13.41
N GLU A 132 -2.66 -13.54 13.35
CA GLU A 132 -2.70 -14.91 12.83
C GLU A 132 -4.03 -15.20 12.13
N VAL A 133 -4.03 -16.18 11.23
CA VAL A 133 -5.23 -16.72 10.60
C VAL A 133 -5.42 -18.16 11.09
N PRO A 134 -6.54 -18.49 11.77
CA PRO A 134 -6.80 -19.85 12.23
C PRO A 134 -6.79 -20.86 11.09
N GLY A 135 -6.03 -21.94 11.25
CA GLY A 135 -5.91 -22.99 10.24
C GLY A 135 -4.95 -22.69 9.09
N LEU A 136 -4.30 -21.50 9.08
CA LEU A 136 -3.21 -21.20 8.15
C LEU A 136 -1.98 -22.02 8.54
N PHE A 137 -1.48 -21.84 9.77
CA PHE A 137 -0.33 -22.58 10.28
C PHE A 137 -0.73 -23.87 10.98
N GLU A 138 -0.03 -24.97 10.71
CA GLU A 138 -0.10 -26.15 11.58
C GLU A 138 0.49 -25.84 12.96
N ALA A 139 0.05 -26.54 14.01
CA ALA A 139 0.47 -26.26 15.40
C ALA A 139 1.99 -26.24 15.59
N ASN A 140 2.72 -27.12 14.90
CA ASN A 140 4.18 -27.19 14.95
C ASN A 140 4.83 -26.01 14.21
N GLU A 141 4.27 -25.62 13.07
CA GLU A 141 4.75 -24.49 12.27
C GLU A 141 4.52 -23.17 13.00
N PHE A 142 3.34 -23.01 13.60
CA PHE A 142 3.01 -21.86 14.42
C PHE A 142 3.94 -21.72 15.63
N THR A 143 4.21 -22.82 16.35
CA THR A 143 5.17 -22.81 17.47
C THR A 143 6.56 -22.38 17.01
N THR A 144 6.98 -22.79 15.81
CA THR A 144 8.26 -22.39 15.22
C THR A 144 8.27 -20.90 14.87
N LEU A 145 7.20 -20.40 14.23
CA LEU A 145 7.01 -18.98 13.91
C LEU A 145 7.10 -18.13 15.18
N MET A 146 6.36 -18.48 16.23
CA MET A 146 6.33 -17.74 17.50
C MET A 146 7.71 -17.72 18.18
N THR A 147 8.44 -18.83 18.11
CA THR A 147 9.82 -18.87 18.61
C THR A 147 10.73 -17.92 17.84
N GLN A 148 10.60 -17.86 16.52
CA GLN A 148 11.38 -16.95 15.67
C GLN A 148 11.01 -15.48 15.89
N CYS A 149 9.71 -15.16 16.02
CA CYS A 149 9.26 -13.81 16.38
C CYS A 149 9.84 -13.37 17.72
N LYS A 150 9.83 -14.26 18.71
CA LYS A 150 10.40 -13.98 20.04
C LYS A 150 11.91 -13.74 19.98
N GLU A 151 12.65 -14.52 19.19
CA GLU A 151 14.08 -14.28 18.96
C GLU A 151 14.34 -12.95 18.25
N GLY A 152 13.49 -12.56 17.29
CA GLY A 152 13.53 -11.26 16.62
C GLY A 152 13.31 -10.11 17.59
N SER A 153 12.24 -10.17 18.39
CA SER A 153 11.93 -9.17 19.41
C SER A 153 12.99 -9.05 20.51
N GLN A 154 13.59 -10.16 20.94
CA GLN A 154 14.70 -10.13 21.91
C GLN A 154 15.95 -9.44 21.37
N LYS A 155 16.25 -9.57 20.07
CA LYS A 155 17.37 -8.83 19.44
C LYS A 155 17.16 -7.32 19.47
N GLU A 156 15.91 -6.86 19.44
CA GLU A 156 15.57 -5.44 19.58
C GLU A 156 15.53 -4.94 21.04
N GLY A 157 15.68 -5.84 22.01
CA GLY A 157 15.62 -5.50 23.43
C GLY A 157 14.20 -5.34 23.97
N LEU A 158 13.18 -5.79 23.24
CA LEU A 158 11.80 -5.85 23.71
C LEU A 158 11.63 -7.12 24.58
N MET A 159 11.34 -6.93 25.88
CA MET A 159 10.99 -8.05 26.76
C MET A 159 9.51 -8.36 26.58
N LEU A 160 9.18 -9.25 25.63
CA LEU A 160 7.81 -9.71 25.44
C LEU A 160 7.46 -10.79 26.46
N ASP A 161 6.35 -10.58 27.18
CA ASP A 161 5.63 -11.67 27.86
C ASP A 161 4.93 -12.53 26.80
N SER A 162 4.74 -13.83 27.07
CA SER A 162 4.38 -14.87 26.08
C SER A 162 3.06 -14.68 25.32
N SER A 163 2.30 -13.62 25.57
CA SER A 163 1.08 -13.27 24.84
C SER A 163 1.24 -12.12 23.84
N GLU A 164 2.42 -11.49 23.75
CA GLU A 164 2.65 -10.30 22.92
C GLU A 164 3.42 -10.58 21.62
N ASP A 165 3.82 -11.84 21.35
CA ASP A 165 4.66 -12.18 20.19
C ASP A 165 3.97 -11.92 18.83
N THR A 166 2.62 -11.91 18.76
CA THR A 166 1.89 -11.57 17.52
C THR A 166 1.73 -10.06 17.30
N HIS A 167 1.95 -9.23 18.31
CA HIS A 167 1.88 -7.76 18.15
C HIS A 167 2.95 -7.25 17.19
N GLN A 168 4.10 -7.93 17.09
CA GLN A 168 5.15 -7.56 16.13
C GLN A 168 4.66 -7.69 14.67
N ILE A 169 3.95 -8.78 14.36
CA ILE A 169 3.34 -9.00 13.04
C ILE A 169 2.34 -7.89 12.74
N MET A 170 1.43 -7.60 13.68
CA MET A 170 0.41 -6.54 13.51
C MET A 170 1.03 -5.15 13.39
N ARG A 171 2.14 -4.89 14.09
CA ARG A 171 2.85 -3.62 14.08
C ARG A 171 3.55 -3.34 12.75
N ASN A 172 4.06 -4.40 12.13
CA ASN A 172 4.88 -4.31 10.92
C ASN A 172 4.06 -4.54 9.65
N LEU A 173 2.85 -5.07 9.75
CA LEU A 173 1.96 -5.29 8.63
C LEU A 173 1.01 -4.10 8.41
N HIS A 174 1.15 -3.47 7.24
CA HIS A 174 0.21 -2.49 6.74
C HIS A 174 -0.52 -3.08 5.53
N VAL A 175 -1.84 -2.95 5.50
CA VAL A 175 -2.64 -3.42 4.36
C VAL A 175 -3.19 -2.22 3.60
N VAL A 176 -3.14 -2.29 2.27
CA VAL A 176 -3.64 -1.25 1.36
C VAL A 176 -4.62 -1.89 0.39
N PHE A 177 -5.88 -1.50 0.50
CA PHE A 177 -6.93 -1.88 -0.45
C PHE A 177 -7.06 -0.82 -1.53
N THR A 178 -6.89 -1.23 -2.77
CA THR A 178 -7.02 -0.37 -3.95
C THR A 178 -8.25 -0.77 -4.73
N THR A 179 -9.17 0.17 -4.89
CA THR A 179 -10.45 -0.07 -5.57
C THR A 179 -10.64 0.86 -6.75
N ASN A 180 -11.59 0.57 -7.62
CA ASN A 180 -11.95 1.48 -8.69
C ASN A 180 -13.30 2.10 -8.29
N PRO A 181 -13.49 3.45 -8.31
CA PRO A 181 -14.77 4.03 -7.94
C PRO A 181 -15.93 3.59 -8.85
N SER A 182 -15.63 3.06 -10.04
CA SER A 182 -16.61 2.57 -11.01
C SER A 182 -17.16 1.17 -10.69
N SER A 183 -16.54 0.39 -9.80
CA SER A 183 -17.01 -0.95 -9.43
C SER A 183 -17.94 -0.88 -8.21
N GLU A 184 -19.17 -1.40 -8.35
CA GLU A 184 -20.11 -1.56 -7.23
C GLU A 184 -19.61 -2.57 -6.17
N GLY A 185 -18.59 -3.37 -6.51
CA GLY A 185 -18.10 -4.52 -5.73
C GLY A 185 -17.54 -4.16 -4.35
N LEU A 186 -16.83 -3.03 -4.20
CA LEU A 186 -16.25 -2.69 -2.89
C LEU A 186 -17.33 -2.38 -1.85
N LYS A 187 -18.43 -1.71 -2.21
CA LYS A 187 -19.49 -1.37 -1.24
C LYS A 187 -20.14 -2.62 -0.66
N ASP A 188 -20.42 -3.60 -1.51
CA ASP A 188 -21.02 -4.87 -1.09
C ASP A 188 -20.05 -5.72 -0.26
N LYS A 189 -18.77 -5.74 -0.65
CA LYS A 189 -17.70 -6.39 0.11
C LYS A 189 -17.45 -5.70 1.46
N ALA A 190 -17.56 -4.37 1.52
CA ALA A 190 -17.42 -3.59 2.74
C ALA A 190 -18.56 -3.77 3.73
N ALA A 191 -19.79 -3.94 3.23
CA ALA A 191 -20.94 -4.29 4.07
C ALA A 191 -20.75 -5.65 4.74
N THR A 192 -20.03 -6.57 4.10
CA THR A 192 -19.79 -7.93 4.60
C THR A 192 -18.66 -7.98 5.64
N SER A 193 -17.67 -7.08 5.57
CA SER A 193 -16.52 -7.05 6.49
C SER A 193 -16.33 -5.68 7.18
N PRO A 194 -17.30 -5.20 7.96
CA PRO A 194 -17.27 -3.84 8.53
C PRO A 194 -16.09 -3.59 9.48
N ALA A 195 -15.57 -4.62 10.15
CA ALA A 195 -14.41 -4.49 11.05
C ALA A 195 -13.14 -4.06 10.30
N LEU A 196 -12.93 -4.62 9.10
CA LEU A 196 -11.81 -4.30 8.23
C LEU A 196 -11.87 -2.83 7.80
N PHE A 197 -13.03 -2.38 7.35
CA PHE A 197 -13.21 -0.99 6.89
C PHE A 197 -13.22 0.04 8.03
N ASN A 198 -13.69 -0.33 9.23
CA ASN A 198 -13.65 0.56 10.40
C ASN A 198 -12.23 0.85 10.89
N SER A 199 -11.29 -0.06 10.64
CA SER A 199 -9.87 0.12 10.94
C SER A 199 -9.07 0.68 9.75
N CYS A 200 -9.74 0.94 8.62
CA CYS A 200 -9.16 1.57 7.44
C CYS A 200 -9.31 3.09 7.45
N VAL A 201 -8.28 3.79 6.98
CA VAL A 201 -8.37 5.19 6.55
C VAL A 201 -8.74 5.23 5.06
N LEU A 202 -9.88 5.83 4.75
CA LEU A 202 -10.33 6.02 3.38
C LEU A 202 -9.61 7.21 2.74
N ASN A 203 -8.78 6.96 1.73
CA ASN A 203 -8.13 7.99 0.91
C ASN A 203 -8.78 8.04 -0.48
N TRP A 204 -9.69 8.99 -0.65
CA TRP A 204 -10.43 9.20 -1.90
C TRP A 204 -9.64 10.14 -2.82
N PHE A 205 -9.28 9.67 -4.02
CA PHE A 205 -8.53 10.49 -5.00
C PHE A 205 -9.45 11.26 -5.95
N GLY A 206 -10.71 10.84 -6.10
CA GLY A 206 -11.65 11.48 -7.01
C GLY A 206 -11.19 11.52 -8.46
N ASP A 207 -11.85 12.37 -9.24
CA ASP A 207 -11.41 12.73 -10.58
C ASP A 207 -10.37 13.84 -10.50
N TRP A 208 -9.41 13.83 -11.42
CA TRP A 208 -8.38 14.87 -11.48
C TRP A 208 -9.01 16.23 -11.80
N SER A 209 -8.61 17.26 -11.07
CA SER A 209 -9.06 18.62 -11.39
C SER A 209 -8.51 19.09 -12.73
N THR A 210 -9.11 20.15 -13.28
CA THR A 210 -8.59 20.83 -14.47
C THR A 210 -7.15 21.31 -14.27
N ASP A 211 -6.80 21.72 -13.05
CA ASP A 211 -5.44 22.17 -12.72
C ASP A 211 -4.45 21.00 -12.70
N ALA A 212 -4.85 19.85 -12.16
CA ALA A 212 -4.06 18.62 -12.22
C ALA A 212 -3.84 18.18 -13.68
N LEU A 213 -4.90 18.16 -14.49
CA LEU A 213 -4.83 17.84 -15.92
C LEU A 213 -3.92 18.82 -16.67
N TYR A 214 -4.01 20.12 -16.36
CA TYR A 214 -3.14 21.13 -16.95
C TYR A 214 -1.68 20.92 -16.58
N GLN A 215 -1.36 20.68 -15.31
CA GLN A 215 0.02 20.44 -14.85
C GLN A 215 0.64 19.20 -15.48
N VAL A 216 -0.14 18.11 -15.56
CA VAL A 216 0.30 16.89 -16.25
C VAL A 216 0.54 17.17 -17.73
N GLY A 217 -0.40 17.85 -18.40
CA GLY A 217 -0.26 18.24 -19.81
C GLY A 217 0.95 19.15 -20.05
N TYR A 218 1.20 20.10 -19.16
CA TYR A 218 2.35 20.99 -19.21
C TYR A 218 3.67 20.22 -19.07
N GLU A 219 3.79 19.31 -18.10
CA GLU A 219 5.01 18.51 -17.90
C GLU A 219 5.32 17.58 -19.08
N PHE A 220 4.29 17.05 -19.75
CA PHE A 220 4.47 16.26 -20.96
C PHE A 220 4.83 17.11 -22.18
N THR A 221 4.21 18.29 -22.34
CA THR A 221 4.42 19.16 -23.51
C THR A 221 5.69 20.02 -23.40
N ASN A 222 6.16 20.34 -22.20
CA ASN A 222 7.40 21.09 -21.97
C ASN A 222 8.66 20.34 -22.47
N LYS A 223 8.56 19.01 -22.64
CA LYS A 223 9.64 18.19 -23.22
C LYS A 223 9.62 18.17 -24.75
N VAL A 224 8.56 18.69 -25.37
CA VAL A 224 8.36 18.73 -26.82
C VAL A 224 8.70 20.13 -27.31
N ASP A 225 9.48 20.22 -28.37
CA ASP A 225 9.73 21.48 -29.06
C ASP A 225 8.44 21.94 -29.77
N LEU A 226 7.74 22.89 -29.14
CA LEU A 226 6.48 23.45 -29.60
C LEU A 226 6.64 24.90 -30.11
N ASP A 227 7.79 25.23 -30.70
CA ASP A 227 8.13 26.59 -31.18
C ASP A 227 7.25 27.12 -32.35
N LYS A 228 6.20 26.40 -32.74
CA LYS A 228 5.27 26.82 -33.80
C LYS A 228 4.08 27.61 -33.22
N LEU A 229 4.34 28.87 -32.87
CA LEU A 229 3.31 29.83 -32.45
C LEU A 229 2.29 30.16 -33.57
N ASP A 230 2.64 29.90 -34.83
CA ASP A 230 1.84 30.23 -36.01
C ASP A 230 0.96 29.06 -36.52
N TYR A 231 0.75 28.01 -35.72
CA TYR A 231 -0.07 26.87 -36.15
C TYR A 231 -1.55 27.26 -36.26
N ILE A 232 -2.10 27.14 -37.47
CA ILE A 232 -3.54 27.30 -37.75
C ILE A 232 -4.10 25.88 -37.98
N PRO A 233 -5.10 25.44 -37.19
CA PRO A 233 -5.73 24.13 -37.41
C PRO A 233 -6.41 24.09 -38.79
N PRO A 234 -6.27 23.00 -39.56
CA PRO A 234 -7.01 22.85 -40.81
C PRO A 234 -8.51 22.75 -40.55
N ASP A 235 -9.30 23.40 -41.40
CA ASP A 235 -10.78 23.35 -41.40
C ASP A 235 -11.34 21.92 -41.52
#